data_AF-A0A7J8LNA5-F1
#
_entry.id   AF-A0A7J8LNA5-F1
#
_cell.length_a   1.000
_cell.length_b   1.000
_cell.length_c   1.000
_cell.angle_alpha   90.00
_cell.angle_beta   90.00
_cell.angle_gamma   90.00
#
_symmetry.space_group_name_H-M   'P 1'
#
loop_
_entity.id
_entity.type
_entity.pdbx_description
1 polymer ?
#
loop_
_entity_poly.entity_id
_entity_poly.type
_entity_poly.pdbx_seq_one_letter_code
_entity_poly.pdbx_strand_id
1 'polypeptide(L)'
;MGNGTFKSSVLVPGKKEAFYLSPPNQDKLPKNSSQGSILLGAISHGKLSYAGQEEGKDPRKNPVSYQISYVIPPNKTDEDKRKGSSAACTKPIAERLEEEVRDAKLKVFGSLKQDTDEGCSEWKKLAQLLKSEYPEYTPLLVKIMESLLSRDNIDDKTRHYDEVIDAANEVIDSIDRDELEKFFSLKSDPEDEEAEKNKKKMETSRNQLAQALYQKGLALAEIETLKGEKASVLAAIEGTKDSDQTGGQSAVGSDVQSDLFEENFKELTKWVDLKSSKYGTLSVLRERRCGRLGTALKVFSVRII
;
A
#
# COMPACT_ATOMS: atom_id res chain seq x y z
N MET A 1 30.56 -22.82 -18.16
CA MET A 1 30.87 -24.13 -18.79
C MET A 1 29.71 -25.07 -18.53
N GLY A 2 29.03 -25.57 -19.57
CA GLY A 2 27.88 -26.48 -19.37
C GLY A 2 26.99 -26.75 -20.59
N ASN A 3 27.50 -26.59 -21.82
CA ASN A 3 26.69 -26.76 -23.04
C ASN A 3 26.65 -28.21 -23.57
N GLY A 4 27.13 -29.18 -22.80
CA GLY A 4 27.13 -30.60 -23.20
C GLY A 4 25.92 -31.34 -22.62
N THR A 5 24.92 -31.62 -23.43
CA THR A 5 23.87 -32.58 -23.09
C THR A 5 24.44 -34.00 -23.13
N PHE A 6 24.31 -34.77 -22.04
CA PHE A 6 24.69 -36.19 -22.02
C PHE A 6 23.94 -36.94 -23.15
N LYS A 7 24.69 -37.61 -24.03
CA LYS A 7 24.12 -38.46 -25.08
C LYS A 7 23.98 -39.87 -24.53
N SER A 8 22.87 -40.54 -24.81
CA SER A 8 22.64 -41.91 -24.36
C SER A 8 23.76 -42.85 -24.82
N SER A 9 24.23 -43.70 -23.93
CA SER A 9 25.25 -44.73 -24.18
C SER A 9 24.69 -46.13 -23.88
N VAL A 10 25.33 -47.16 -24.45
CA VAL A 10 25.05 -48.56 -24.12
C VAL A 10 26.09 -49.03 -23.12
N LEU A 11 25.64 -49.39 -21.92
CA LEU A 11 26.53 -49.87 -20.86
C LEU A 11 26.82 -51.37 -21.04
N VAL A 12 28.10 -51.72 -21.19
CA VAL A 12 28.56 -53.10 -21.35
C VAL A 12 28.85 -53.72 -19.97
N PRO A 13 28.55 -55.01 -19.73
CA PRO A 13 28.88 -55.68 -18.47
C PRO A 13 30.33 -55.47 -18.04
N GLY A 14 30.54 -55.13 -16.77
CA GLY A 14 31.86 -54.87 -16.20
C GLY A 14 32.40 -53.44 -16.42
N LYS A 15 31.77 -52.62 -17.27
CA LYS A 15 32.13 -51.20 -17.42
C LYS A 15 31.32 -50.31 -16.46
N LYS A 16 31.95 -49.25 -15.97
CA LYS A 16 31.32 -48.20 -15.17
C LYS A 16 31.30 -46.91 -15.98
N GLU A 17 30.18 -46.20 -15.96
CA GLU A 17 30.03 -44.90 -16.61
C GLU A 17 29.46 -43.90 -15.59
N ALA A 18 30.02 -42.70 -15.58
CA ALA A 18 29.59 -41.62 -14.69
C ALA A 18 28.88 -40.54 -15.49
N PHE A 19 27.83 -39.96 -14.90
CA PHE A 19 27.16 -38.78 -15.39
C PHE A 19 27.07 -37.75 -14.26
N TYR A 20 26.90 -36.49 -14.61
CA TYR A 20 26.90 -35.38 -13.67
C TYR A 20 25.60 -34.58 -13.81
N LEU A 21 25.06 -34.14 -12.67
CA LEU A 21 23.91 -33.27 -12.59
C LEU A 21 24.37 -31.90 -12.10
N SER A 22 24.04 -30.85 -12.84
CA SER A 22 24.25 -29.47 -12.40
C SER A 22 23.01 -28.97 -11.64
N PRO A 23 23.18 -28.09 -10.64
CA PRO A 23 22.04 -27.39 -10.04
C PRO A 23 21.19 -26.69 -11.11
N PRO A 24 19.85 -26.65 -10.95
CA PRO A 24 19.00 -25.87 -11.83
C PRO A 24 19.33 -24.37 -11.73
N ASN A 25 19.20 -23.65 -12.84
CA ASN A 25 19.28 -22.19 -12.83
C ASN A 25 18.15 -21.60 -11.98
N GLN A 26 18.41 -20.49 -11.28
CA GLN A 26 17.43 -19.83 -10.42
C GLN A 26 16.14 -19.46 -11.19
N ASP A 27 16.26 -19.03 -12.44
CA ASP A 27 15.12 -18.66 -13.30
C ASP A 27 14.22 -19.85 -13.68
N LYS A 28 14.71 -21.07 -13.49
CA LYS A 28 13.99 -22.32 -13.78
C LYS A 28 13.42 -22.99 -12.54
N LEU A 29 13.61 -22.40 -11.35
CA LEU A 29 12.97 -22.86 -10.13
C LEU A 29 11.48 -22.47 -10.13
N PRO A 30 10.60 -23.25 -9.50
CA PRO A 30 9.19 -22.88 -9.39
C PRO A 30 9.06 -21.54 -8.64
N LYS A 31 8.19 -20.65 -9.14
CA LYS A 31 8.01 -19.28 -8.62
C LYS A 31 7.60 -19.22 -7.14
N ASN A 32 7.15 -20.33 -6.57
CA ASN A 32 6.61 -20.42 -5.22
C ASN A 32 7.56 -21.11 -4.23
N SER A 33 8.78 -21.46 -4.65
CA SER A 33 9.70 -22.22 -3.82
C SER A 33 10.60 -21.28 -3.00
N SER A 34 10.37 -21.24 -1.69
CA SER A 34 11.16 -20.43 -0.75
C SER A 34 12.51 -21.08 -0.45
N GLN A 35 13.45 -20.29 0.10
CA GLN A 35 14.74 -20.77 0.57
C GLN A 35 14.56 -21.90 1.59
N GLY A 36 15.38 -22.95 1.48
CA GLY A 36 15.26 -24.14 2.33
C GLY A 36 14.13 -25.09 1.95
N SER A 37 13.29 -24.75 0.96
CA SER A 37 12.35 -25.71 0.38
C SER A 37 13.08 -26.87 -0.27
N ILE A 38 12.49 -28.07 -0.19
CA ILE A 38 13.02 -29.28 -0.81
C ILE A 38 12.21 -29.60 -2.05
N LEU A 39 12.85 -29.59 -3.22
CA LEU A 39 12.29 -30.11 -4.45
C LEU A 39 12.51 -31.62 -4.50
N LEU A 40 11.43 -32.38 -4.60
CA LEU A 40 11.47 -33.84 -4.73
C LEU A 40 11.17 -34.23 -6.18
N GLY A 41 12.01 -35.10 -6.73
CA GLY A 41 11.84 -35.66 -8.06
C GLY A 41 12.30 -37.12 -8.11
N ALA A 42 12.31 -37.68 -9.31
CA ALA A 42 12.85 -39.01 -9.56
C ALA A 42 13.78 -38.97 -10.78
N ILE A 43 14.88 -39.70 -10.70
CA ILE A 43 15.75 -40.02 -11.84
C ILE A 43 15.51 -41.47 -12.23
N SER A 44 15.34 -41.72 -13.53
CA SER A 44 15.10 -43.07 -14.05
C SER A 44 16.18 -43.47 -15.04
N HIS A 45 16.61 -44.73 -14.99
CA HIS A 45 17.66 -45.31 -15.82
C HIS A 45 17.13 -46.50 -16.63
N GLY A 46 17.78 -46.71 -17.78
CA GLY A 46 17.44 -47.78 -18.71
C GLY A 46 16.32 -47.38 -19.65
N LYS A 47 16.52 -47.66 -20.95
CA LYS A 47 15.48 -47.57 -21.97
C LYS A 47 15.13 -49.00 -22.38
N LEU A 48 13.90 -49.45 -22.13
CA LEU A 48 13.42 -50.73 -22.65
C LEU A 48 13.31 -50.62 -24.17
N SER A 49 14.15 -51.36 -24.90
CA SER A 49 14.23 -51.34 -26.37
C SER A 49 13.01 -51.94 -27.08
N TYR A 50 12.04 -52.51 -26.33
CA TYR A 50 10.85 -53.18 -26.88
C TYR A 50 9.58 -52.33 -26.91
N ALA A 51 9.55 -51.15 -26.26
CA ALA A 51 8.39 -50.27 -26.31
C ALA A 51 8.58 -49.21 -27.41
N GLY A 52 7.60 -49.10 -28.30
CA GLY A 52 7.59 -48.17 -29.44
C GLY A 52 7.93 -46.72 -29.07
N GLN A 53 8.33 -45.94 -30.07
CA GLN A 53 8.96 -44.60 -29.95
C GLN A 53 8.19 -43.53 -29.16
N GLU A 54 7.00 -43.79 -28.62
CA GLU A 54 6.15 -42.80 -27.96
C GLU A 54 6.09 -42.88 -26.42
N GLU A 55 6.58 -43.96 -25.77
CA GLU A 55 6.37 -44.18 -24.33
C GLU A 55 7.55 -43.79 -23.40
N GLY A 56 8.57 -43.10 -23.89
CA GLY A 56 9.78 -42.76 -23.11
C GLY A 56 9.64 -41.67 -22.04
N LYS A 57 8.42 -41.21 -21.72
CA LYS A 57 8.17 -40.08 -20.81
C LYS A 57 7.65 -40.45 -19.43
N ASP A 58 7.23 -41.70 -19.20
CA ASP A 58 6.78 -42.13 -17.87
C ASP A 58 7.94 -42.75 -17.07
N PRO A 59 8.45 -42.07 -16.03
CA PRO A 59 9.57 -42.57 -15.23
C PRO A 59 9.27 -43.90 -14.51
N ARG A 60 7.98 -44.29 -14.39
CA ARG A 60 7.53 -45.55 -13.77
C ARG A 60 7.68 -46.77 -14.68
N LYS A 61 7.84 -46.57 -15.98
CA LYS A 61 8.02 -47.65 -16.97
C LYS A 61 9.49 -48.03 -17.18
N ASN A 62 10.41 -47.29 -16.55
CA ASN A 62 11.84 -47.56 -16.65
C ASN A 62 12.25 -48.61 -15.61
N PRO A 63 13.19 -49.52 -15.95
CA PRO A 63 13.56 -50.66 -15.11
C PRO A 63 14.16 -50.24 -13.76
N VAL A 64 14.71 -49.02 -13.66
CA VAL A 64 15.30 -48.50 -12.43
C VAL A 64 14.90 -47.03 -12.25
N SER A 65 14.36 -46.67 -11.09
CA SER A 65 14.08 -45.29 -10.72
C SER A 65 14.52 -45.01 -9.27
N TYR A 66 15.19 -43.89 -9.05
CA TYR A 66 15.61 -43.42 -7.74
C TYR A 66 14.98 -42.06 -7.44
N GLN A 67 14.59 -41.84 -6.18
CA GLN A 67 14.14 -40.53 -5.74
C GLN A 67 15.35 -39.60 -5.56
N ILE A 68 15.22 -38.36 -6.04
CA ILE A 68 16.21 -37.31 -5.87
C ILE A 68 15.57 -36.13 -5.13
N SER A 69 16.37 -35.46 -4.31
CA SER A 69 15.97 -34.24 -3.63
C SER A 69 16.97 -33.13 -3.93
N TYR A 70 16.46 -31.91 -4.08
CA TYR A 70 17.25 -30.70 -4.25
C TYR A 70 16.80 -29.65 -3.25
N VAL A 71 17.70 -29.26 -2.36
CA VAL A 71 17.44 -28.19 -1.38
C VAL A 71 17.71 -26.86 -2.06
N ILE A 72 16.72 -25.96 -2.03
CA ILE A 72 16.89 -24.62 -2.56
C ILE A 72 17.86 -23.86 -1.66
N PRO A 73 19.05 -23.48 -2.19
CA PRO A 73 20.04 -22.78 -1.40
C PRO A 73 19.44 -21.47 -0.89
N PRO A 74 19.88 -20.98 0.29
CA PRO A 74 19.55 -19.64 0.71
C PRO A 74 20.01 -18.68 -0.41
N ASN A 75 19.18 -17.71 -0.79
CA ASN A 75 19.71 -16.62 -1.59
C ASN A 75 20.82 -16.04 -0.75
N LYS A 76 21.99 -15.81 -1.36
CA LYS A 76 23.04 -15.03 -0.70
C LYS A 76 22.33 -13.81 -0.14
N THR A 77 22.27 -13.70 1.19
CA THR A 77 22.11 -12.40 1.79
C THR A 77 23.14 -11.53 1.10
N ASP A 78 22.69 -10.38 0.63
CA ASP A 78 23.52 -9.28 0.19
C ASP A 78 24.33 -8.81 1.43
N GLU A 79 25.20 -9.69 1.96
CA GLU A 79 26.19 -9.45 3.01
C GLU A 79 27.38 -8.64 2.43
N ASP A 80 27.29 -8.23 1.16
CA ASP A 80 28.13 -7.18 0.56
C ASP A 80 27.39 -5.82 0.43
N LYS A 81 26.18 -5.69 0.99
CA LYS A 81 25.55 -4.37 1.25
C LYS A 81 25.68 -3.88 2.69
N ARG A 82 26.63 -4.43 3.45
CA ARG A 82 27.12 -3.72 4.65
C ARG A 82 28.44 -3.05 4.34
N LYS A 83 28.35 -1.72 4.37
CA LYS A 83 29.44 -0.73 4.45
C LYS A 83 29.87 -0.09 3.13
N GLY A 84 28.87 0.45 2.43
CA GLY A 84 29.02 1.58 1.50
C GLY A 84 28.27 2.82 1.96
N SER A 85 28.10 3.05 3.26
CA SER A 85 27.52 4.31 3.76
C SER A 85 28.62 5.32 4.06
N SER A 86 29.19 5.87 2.99
CA SER A 86 29.50 7.29 2.95
C SER A 86 29.44 7.70 1.48
N ALA A 87 28.23 7.69 0.91
CA ALA A 87 27.93 8.77 -0.01
C ALA A 87 28.29 10.03 0.75
N ALA A 88 29.36 10.70 0.34
CA ALA A 88 29.73 12.00 0.85
C ALA A 88 28.53 12.90 0.54
N CYS A 89 27.58 12.94 1.47
CA CYS A 89 26.45 13.83 1.37
C CYS A 89 27.08 15.23 1.37
N THR A 90 26.98 15.88 0.22
CA THR A 90 27.55 17.19 -0.09
C THR A 90 26.97 18.31 0.77
N LYS A 91 26.02 17.97 1.65
CA LYS A 91 25.42 18.87 2.62
C LYS A 91 26.39 19.20 3.77
N PRO A 92 26.42 20.46 4.23
CA PRO A 92 27.21 20.85 5.39
C PRO A 92 26.80 20.07 6.64
N ILE A 93 27.75 19.84 7.55
CA ILE A 93 27.54 19.08 8.80
C ILE A 93 26.37 19.66 9.61
N ALA A 94 26.19 20.98 9.57
CA ALA A 94 25.10 21.67 10.24
C ALA A 94 23.70 21.24 9.72
N GLU A 95 23.54 21.08 8.40
CA GLU A 95 22.26 20.64 7.82
C GLU A 95 21.94 19.21 8.22
N ARG A 96 22.94 18.31 8.21
CA ARG A 96 22.75 16.93 8.66
C ARG A 96 22.37 16.85 10.13
N LEU A 97 22.98 17.67 10.98
CA LEU A 97 22.65 17.72 12.40
C LEU A 97 21.21 18.17 12.61
N GLU A 98 20.77 19.22 11.90
CA GLU A 98 19.38 19.70 11.98
C GLU A 98 18.38 18.64 11.48
N GLU A 99 18.71 17.93 10.40
CA GLU A 99 17.91 16.81 9.89
C GLU A 99 17.78 15.68 10.93
N GLU A 100 18.88 15.27 11.57
CA GLU A 100 18.86 14.24 12.61
C GLU A 100 18.09 14.68 13.86
N VAL A 101 18.23 15.95 14.28
CA VAL A 101 17.47 16.51 15.40
C VAL A 101 15.98 16.51 15.10
N ARG A 102 15.59 16.94 13.90
CA ARG A 102 14.19 16.92 13.46
C ARG A 102 13.63 15.50 13.44
N ASP A 103 14.37 14.55 12.87
CA ASP A 103 13.93 13.15 12.77
C ASP A 103 13.81 12.52 14.17
N ALA A 104 14.71 12.84 15.09
CA ALA A 104 14.63 12.41 16.49
C ALA A 104 13.40 12.99 17.18
N LYS A 105 13.11 14.29 17.00
CA LYS A 105 11.90 14.94 17.51
C LYS A 105 10.63 14.28 16.96
N LEU A 106 10.57 14.01 15.65
CA LEU A 106 9.45 13.29 15.01
C LEU A 106 9.27 11.88 15.56
N LYS A 107 10.37 11.17 15.79
CA LYS A 107 10.34 9.81 16.34
C LYS A 107 9.76 9.80 17.75
N VAL A 108 10.17 10.74 18.60
CA VAL A 108 9.60 10.91 19.95
C VAL A 108 8.13 11.27 19.85
N PHE A 109 7.78 12.24 18.99
CA PHE A 109 6.41 12.66 18.75
C PHE A 109 5.49 11.51 18.33
N GLY A 110 5.96 10.65 17.41
CA GLY A 110 5.20 9.48 16.96
C GLY A 110 5.09 8.34 17.98
N SER A 111 5.84 8.40 19.08
CA SER A 111 5.78 7.42 20.18
C SER A 111 4.89 7.86 21.34
N LEU A 112 4.49 9.13 21.37
CA LEU A 112 3.58 9.66 22.39
C LEU A 112 2.20 9.04 22.24
N LYS A 113 1.70 8.47 23.33
CA LYS A 113 0.35 7.91 23.37
C LYS A 113 -0.67 9.00 23.70
N GLN A 114 -1.83 8.92 23.06
CA GLN A 114 -2.96 9.83 23.25
C GLN A 114 -4.05 9.18 24.13
N ASP A 115 -3.66 8.27 25.02
CA ASP A 115 -4.58 7.43 25.80
C ASP A 115 -5.28 8.23 26.92
N THR A 116 -4.66 9.32 27.39
CA THR A 116 -5.17 10.21 28.45
C THR A 116 -5.38 11.63 27.92
N ASP A 117 -6.25 12.40 28.60
CA ASP A 117 -6.51 13.81 28.24
C ASP A 117 -5.25 14.68 28.37
N GLU A 118 -4.45 14.45 29.42
CA GLU A 118 -3.14 15.09 29.59
C GLU A 118 -2.18 14.73 28.45
N GLY A 119 -2.10 13.45 28.08
CA GLY A 119 -1.28 12.99 26.95
C GLY A 119 -1.70 13.60 25.62
N CYS A 120 -3.01 13.76 25.38
CA CYS A 120 -3.55 14.46 24.21
C CYS A 120 -3.15 15.94 24.20
N SER A 121 -3.23 16.63 25.34
CA SER A 121 -2.87 18.04 25.45
C SER A 121 -1.38 18.28 25.19
N GLU A 122 -0.51 17.47 25.81
CA GLU A 122 0.93 17.53 25.58
C GLU A 122 1.29 17.19 24.13
N TRP A 123 0.64 16.18 23.54
CA TRP A 123 0.80 15.86 22.12
C TRP A 123 0.40 17.03 21.22
N LYS A 124 -0.73 17.70 21.49
CA LYS A 124 -1.17 18.88 20.73
C LYS A 124 -0.19 20.05 20.84
N LYS A 125 0.35 20.31 22.03
CA LYS A 125 1.39 21.33 22.24
C LYS A 125 2.65 21.00 21.44
N LEU A 126 3.13 19.76 21.51
CA LEU A 126 4.30 19.30 20.77
C LEU A 126 4.07 19.41 19.25
N ALA A 127 2.88 19.05 18.76
CA ALA A 127 2.51 19.21 17.37
C ALA A 127 2.57 20.67 16.91
N GLN A 128 2.04 21.60 17.72
CA GLN A 128 2.10 23.04 17.43
C GLN A 128 3.54 23.57 17.40
N LEU A 129 4.37 23.15 18.36
CA LEU A 129 5.79 23.53 18.39
C LEU A 129 6.53 23.03 17.14
N LEU A 130 6.36 21.75 16.78
CA LEU A 130 7.00 21.18 15.60
C LEU A 130 6.50 21.82 14.30
N LYS A 131 5.22 22.18 14.21
CA LYS A 131 4.68 22.94 13.07
C LYS A 131 5.31 24.32 12.95
N SER A 132 5.54 25.00 14.08
CA SER A 132 6.19 26.32 14.08
C SER A 132 7.66 26.24 13.69
N GLU A 133 8.33 25.15 14.01
CA GLU A 133 9.75 24.93 13.71
C GLU A 133 9.96 24.40 12.28
N TYR A 134 9.03 23.58 11.77
CA TYR A 134 9.13 22.92 10.47
C TYR A 134 7.80 22.99 9.68
N PRO A 135 7.34 24.18 9.26
CA PRO A 135 6.01 24.37 8.68
C PRO A 135 5.82 23.67 7.33
N GLU A 136 6.86 23.57 6.51
CA GLU A 136 6.79 22.97 5.17
C GLU A 136 7.20 21.48 5.15
N TYR A 137 7.46 20.89 6.31
CA TYR A 137 7.96 19.51 6.36
C TYR A 137 6.80 18.50 6.28
N THR A 138 6.45 18.07 5.06
CA THR A 138 5.35 17.13 4.78
C THR A 138 5.35 15.87 5.66
N PRO A 139 6.49 15.20 5.97
CA PRO A 139 6.47 14.03 6.84
C PRO A 139 5.95 14.30 8.26
N LEU A 140 6.16 15.50 8.80
CA LEU A 140 5.57 15.91 10.08
C LEU A 140 4.06 16.01 9.96
N LEU A 141 3.56 16.70 8.95
CA LEU A 141 2.12 16.91 8.73
C LEU A 141 1.40 15.57 8.54
N VAL A 142 1.98 14.65 7.76
CA VAL A 142 1.47 13.29 7.58
C VAL A 142 1.45 12.56 8.93
N LYS A 143 2.49 12.70 9.75
CA LYS A 143 2.56 12.04 11.05
C LYS A 143 1.52 12.57 12.03
N ILE A 144 1.23 13.87 11.99
CA ILE A 144 0.17 14.51 12.78
C ILE A 144 -1.19 13.93 12.38
N MET A 145 -1.49 13.87 11.08
CA MET A 145 -2.71 13.27 10.56
C MET A 145 -2.86 11.79 10.97
N GLU A 146 -1.81 10.96 10.82
CA GLU A 146 -1.83 9.55 11.23
C GLU A 146 -2.09 9.36 12.72
N SER A 147 -1.51 10.23 13.55
CA SER A 147 -1.67 10.17 15.00
C SER A 147 -3.08 10.56 15.42
N LEU A 148 -3.73 11.51 14.73
CA LEU A 148 -5.14 11.81 14.94
C LEU A 148 -6.03 10.61 14.60
N LEU A 149 -5.78 9.96 13.46
CA LEU A 149 -6.56 8.79 13.01
C LEU A 149 -6.45 7.57 13.94
N SER A 150 -5.36 7.46 14.70
CA SER A 150 -5.10 6.35 15.62
C SER A 150 -5.69 6.57 17.02
N ARG A 151 -6.45 7.65 17.22
CA ARG A 151 -7.03 8.00 18.52
C ARG A 151 -8.34 7.25 18.74
N ASP A 152 -8.39 6.43 19.80
CA ASP A 152 -9.55 5.58 20.08
C ASP A 152 -10.59 6.20 21.03
N ASN A 153 -10.20 7.16 21.87
CA ASN A 153 -11.08 7.82 22.84
C ASN A 153 -11.54 9.20 22.31
N ILE A 154 -12.68 9.20 21.61
CA ILE A 154 -13.25 10.39 20.95
C ILE A 154 -14.67 10.65 21.50
N ASP A 155 -14.78 11.59 22.42
CA ASP A 155 -16.08 12.04 22.93
C ASP A 155 -16.84 12.87 21.88
N ASP A 156 -16.18 13.86 21.28
CA ASP A 156 -16.77 14.69 20.22
C ASP A 156 -16.25 14.27 18.84
N LYS A 157 -16.95 13.30 18.24
CA LYS A 157 -16.63 12.79 16.90
C LYS A 157 -16.65 13.88 15.83
N THR A 158 -17.55 14.86 15.93
CA THR A 158 -17.66 15.93 14.92
C THR A 158 -16.39 16.78 14.94
N ARG A 159 -15.99 17.28 16.12
CA ARG A 159 -14.74 18.05 16.26
C ARG A 159 -13.51 17.24 15.86
N HIS A 160 -13.47 15.95 16.19
CA HIS A 160 -12.37 15.10 15.81
C HIS A 160 -12.22 14.98 14.29
N TYR A 161 -13.31 14.77 13.56
CA TYR A 161 -13.27 14.73 12.10
C TYR A 161 -12.94 16.09 11.48
N ASP A 162 -13.35 17.20 12.09
CA ASP A 162 -12.89 18.54 11.68
C ASP A 162 -11.36 18.66 11.84
N GLU A 163 -10.79 18.24 12.97
CA GLU A 163 -9.33 18.22 13.19
C GLU A 163 -8.60 17.34 12.15
N VAL A 164 -9.20 16.19 11.76
CA VAL A 164 -8.65 15.31 10.71
C VAL A 164 -8.71 15.98 9.33
N ILE A 165 -9.79 16.71 9.01
CA ILE A 165 -9.91 17.45 7.75
C ILE A 165 -8.86 18.56 7.67
N ASP A 166 -8.68 19.32 8.75
CA ASP A 166 -7.68 20.39 8.82
C ASP A 166 -6.27 19.82 8.64
N ALA A 167 -5.92 18.74 9.35
CA ALA A 167 -4.63 18.09 9.19
C ALA A 167 -4.42 17.51 7.78
N ALA A 168 -5.46 16.98 7.15
CA ALA A 168 -5.38 16.49 5.77
C ALA A 168 -5.19 17.63 4.77
N ASN A 169 -5.85 18.77 4.97
CA ASN A 169 -5.66 19.98 4.15
C ASN A 169 -4.22 20.48 4.24
N GLU A 170 -3.64 20.55 5.43
CA GLU A 170 -2.24 20.95 5.60
C GLU A 170 -1.28 20.04 4.83
N VAL A 171 -1.50 18.71 4.84
CA VAL A 171 -0.70 17.77 4.04
C VAL A 171 -0.86 18.05 2.54
N ILE A 172 -2.09 18.23 2.08
CA ILE A 172 -2.40 18.52 0.67
C ILE A 172 -1.73 19.81 0.22
N ASP A 173 -1.79 20.86 1.05
CA ASP A 173 -1.23 22.18 0.75
C ASP A 173 0.31 22.18 0.77
N SER A 174 0.93 21.29 1.55
CA SER A 174 2.39 21.12 1.57
C SER A 174 2.96 20.43 0.32
N ILE A 175 2.11 19.79 -0.48
CA ILE A 175 2.53 19.01 -1.65
C ILE A 175 2.26 19.81 -2.93
N ASP A 176 3.32 20.07 -3.70
CA ASP A 176 3.18 20.68 -5.03
C ASP A 176 2.60 19.65 -6.02
N ARG A 177 1.30 19.81 -6.28
CA ARG A 177 0.54 18.98 -7.21
C ARG A 177 1.00 19.18 -8.65
N ASP A 178 1.34 20.41 -9.05
CA ASP A 178 1.75 20.70 -10.42
C ASP A 178 3.12 20.07 -10.71
N GLU A 179 4.03 20.07 -9.73
CA GLU A 179 5.32 19.38 -9.83
C GLU A 179 5.11 17.86 -9.98
N LEU A 180 4.22 17.27 -9.19
CA LEU A 180 3.90 15.85 -9.30
C LEU A 180 3.29 15.49 -10.66
N GLU A 181 2.32 16.26 -11.15
CA GLU A 181 1.70 16.02 -12.46
C GLU A 181 2.73 16.13 -13.59
N LYS A 182 3.59 17.14 -13.54
CA LYS A 182 4.68 17.32 -14.52
C LYS A 182 5.65 16.14 -14.48
N PHE A 183 6.05 15.70 -13.29
CA PHE A 183 6.99 14.59 -13.13
C PHE A 183 6.43 13.28 -13.70
N PHE A 184 5.17 12.94 -13.38
CA PHE A 184 4.56 11.70 -13.88
C PHE A 184 4.16 11.75 -15.37
N SER A 185 4.11 12.94 -15.96
CA SER A 185 3.93 13.12 -17.41
C SER A 185 5.22 12.87 -18.20
N LEU A 186 6.38 13.02 -17.55
CA LEU A 186 7.70 12.81 -18.16
C LEU A 186 8.14 11.35 -17.98
N LYS A 187 8.64 10.72 -19.06
CA LYS A 187 9.27 9.40 -18.95
C LYS A 187 10.70 9.57 -18.45
N SER A 188 10.96 9.18 -17.21
CA SER A 188 12.33 9.10 -16.66
C SER A 188 13.09 7.89 -17.24
N ASP A 189 14.39 8.07 -17.44
CA ASP A 189 15.30 7.01 -17.89
C ASP A 189 15.54 6.00 -16.74
N PRO A 190 15.27 4.70 -16.93
CA PRO A 190 15.41 3.67 -15.89
C PRO A 190 16.86 3.32 -15.52
N GLU A 191 17.88 3.81 -16.24
CA GLU A 191 19.30 3.47 -15.95
C GLU A 191 20.03 4.44 -15.00
N ASP A 192 19.41 5.54 -14.58
CA ASP A 192 20.01 6.51 -13.65
C ASP A 192 19.57 6.27 -12.18
N GLU A 193 20.53 5.95 -11.30
CA GLU A 193 20.29 5.75 -9.87
C GLU A 193 19.71 6.99 -9.16
N GLU A 194 20.07 8.20 -9.60
CA GLU A 194 19.53 9.45 -9.04
C GLU A 194 18.10 9.69 -9.49
N ALA A 195 17.80 9.42 -10.77
CA ALA A 195 16.45 9.45 -11.31
C ALA A 195 15.52 8.45 -10.61
N GLU A 196 15.99 7.24 -10.31
CA GLU A 196 15.22 6.24 -9.55
C GLU A 196 14.97 6.65 -8.09
N LYS A 197 15.92 7.31 -7.42
CA LYS A 197 15.70 7.89 -6.08
C LYS A 197 14.66 9.01 -6.12
N ASN A 198 14.73 9.90 -7.10
CA ASN A 198 13.77 10.98 -7.26
C ASN A 198 12.37 10.46 -7.61
N LYS A 199 12.27 9.43 -8.47
CA LYS A 199 11.01 8.75 -8.75
C LYS A 199 10.37 8.13 -7.50
N LYS A 200 11.15 7.45 -6.65
CA LYS A 200 10.65 6.93 -5.37
C LYS A 200 10.13 8.02 -4.44
N LYS A 201 10.81 9.18 -4.39
CA LYS A 201 10.33 10.35 -3.63
C LYS A 201 9.01 10.86 -4.19
N MET A 202 8.90 11.05 -5.50
CA MET A 202 7.67 11.52 -6.15
C MET A 202 6.50 10.53 -5.98
N GLU A 203 6.76 9.23 -6.05
CA GLU A 203 5.77 8.19 -5.73
C GLU A 203 5.33 8.25 -4.27
N THR A 204 6.25 8.51 -3.34
CA THR A 204 5.94 8.67 -1.91
C THR A 204 5.06 9.89 -1.69
N SER A 205 5.41 11.05 -2.27
CA SER A 205 4.61 12.28 -2.20
C SER A 205 3.21 12.07 -2.81
N ARG A 206 3.10 11.41 -3.97
CA ARG A 206 1.80 11.04 -4.56
C ARG A 206 0.98 10.15 -3.63
N ASN A 207 1.61 9.17 -2.99
CA ASN A 207 0.92 8.27 -2.06
C ASN A 207 0.46 8.99 -0.79
N GLN A 208 1.24 9.94 -0.27
CA GLN A 208 0.88 10.80 0.85
C GLN A 208 -0.29 11.72 0.49
N LEU A 209 -0.24 12.37 -0.68
CA LEU A 209 -1.34 13.19 -1.21
C LEU A 209 -2.63 12.38 -1.34
N ALA A 210 -2.55 11.21 -1.96
CA ALA A 210 -3.68 10.31 -2.10
C ALA A 210 -4.25 9.85 -0.75
N GLN A 211 -3.38 9.59 0.23
CA GLN A 211 -3.80 9.22 1.59
C GLN A 211 -4.51 10.39 2.28
N ALA A 212 -4.00 11.61 2.19
CA ALA A 212 -4.63 12.80 2.77
C ALA A 212 -6.01 13.06 2.15
N LEU A 213 -6.12 13.06 0.82
CA LEU A 213 -7.39 13.19 0.09
C LEU A 213 -8.40 12.10 0.49
N TYR A 214 -7.94 10.87 0.66
CA TYR A 214 -8.80 9.76 1.09
C TYR A 214 -9.33 9.97 2.52
N GLN A 215 -8.46 10.32 3.47
CA GLN A 215 -8.85 10.53 4.86
C GLN A 215 -9.77 11.75 5.02
N LYS A 216 -9.50 12.84 4.29
CA LYS A 216 -10.40 13.99 4.18
C LYS A 216 -11.78 13.59 3.68
N GLY A 217 -11.85 12.76 2.63
CA GLY A 217 -13.10 12.28 2.09
C GLY A 217 -13.91 11.42 3.07
N LEU A 218 -13.24 10.56 3.83
CA LEU A 218 -13.88 9.76 4.89
C LEU A 218 -14.43 10.65 6.01
N ALA A 219 -13.63 11.59 6.49
CA ALA A 219 -14.03 12.51 7.55
C ALA A 219 -15.21 13.40 7.13
N LEU A 220 -15.22 13.91 5.88
CA LEU A 220 -16.34 14.67 5.33
C LEU A 220 -17.64 13.86 5.29
N ALA A 221 -17.56 12.59 4.87
CA ALA A 221 -18.71 11.70 4.84
C ALA A 221 -19.25 11.41 6.25
N GLU A 222 -18.37 11.21 7.23
CA GLU A 222 -18.78 10.90 8.61
C GLU A 222 -19.36 12.13 9.33
N ILE A 223 -18.87 13.34 9.04
CA ILE A 223 -19.50 14.57 9.55
C ILE A 223 -20.91 14.73 9.01
N GLU A 224 -21.13 14.43 7.72
CA GLU A 224 -22.45 14.49 7.11
C GLU A 224 -23.43 13.49 7.75
N THR A 225 -23.00 12.24 7.99
CA THR A 225 -23.83 11.22 8.66
C THR A 225 -24.19 11.66 10.08
N LEU A 226 -23.22 12.12 10.87
CA LEU A 226 -23.44 12.58 12.24
C LEU A 226 -24.37 13.80 12.30
N LYS A 227 -24.27 14.72 11.35
CA LYS A 227 -25.18 15.88 11.25
C LYS A 227 -26.60 15.43 10.89
N GLY A 228 -26.75 14.48 9.96
CA GLY A 228 -28.04 13.90 9.59
C GLY A 228 -28.72 13.18 10.75
N GLU A 229 -27.97 12.40 11.54
CA GLU A 229 -28.48 11.72 12.74
C GLU A 229 -28.94 12.71 13.80
N LYS A 230 -28.13 13.73 14.11
CA LYS A 230 -28.49 14.80 15.06
C LYS A 230 -29.77 15.53 14.63
N ALA A 231 -29.92 15.85 13.34
CA ALA A 231 -31.11 16.48 12.80
C ALA A 231 -32.36 15.57 12.90
N SER A 232 -32.22 14.27 12.62
CA SER A 232 -33.29 13.29 12.77
C SER A 232 -33.74 13.13 14.23
N VAL A 233 -32.81 13.17 15.18
CA VAL A 233 -33.12 13.07 16.61
C VAL A 233 -33.85 14.33 17.10
N LEU A 234 -33.42 15.53 16.68
CA LEU A 234 -34.09 16.79 17.01
C LEU A 234 -35.51 16.83 16.44
N ALA A 235 -35.71 16.40 15.20
CA ALA A 235 -37.02 16.32 14.58
C ALA A 235 -37.96 15.31 15.28
N ALA A 236 -37.41 14.22 15.82
CA ALA A 236 -38.19 13.24 16.61
C ALA A 236 -38.59 13.78 17.99
N ILE A 237 -37.79 14.68 18.59
CA ILE A 237 -38.09 15.31 19.89
C ILE A 237 -39.13 16.44 19.72
N GLU A 238 -39.10 17.18 18.62
CA GLU A 238 -40.09 18.23 18.33
C GLU A 238 -41.45 17.70 17.83
N GLY A 239 -41.53 16.43 17.44
CA GLY A 239 -42.75 15.76 16.93
C GLY A 239 -43.88 15.48 17.93
N THR A 240 -43.87 16.05 19.15
CA THR A 240 -44.97 15.91 20.13
C THR A 240 -45.77 17.20 20.31
N LYS A 241 -45.96 17.98 19.24
CA LYS A 241 -47.05 18.97 19.17
C LYS A 241 -47.81 18.80 17.86
N ASP A 242 -49.05 18.33 18.00
CA ASP A 242 -50.06 18.30 16.95
C ASP A 242 -50.14 19.66 16.23
N SER A 243 -49.92 19.65 14.92
CA SER A 243 -50.74 20.43 14.00
C SER A 243 -50.61 19.86 12.60
N ASP A 244 -51.74 19.32 12.15
CA ASP A 244 -52.11 18.95 10.80
C ASP A 244 -51.86 20.10 9.79
N GLN A 245 -51.11 19.84 8.70
CA GLN A 245 -51.37 20.36 7.34
C GLN A 245 -50.22 20.04 6.35
N THR A 246 -50.56 19.17 5.40
CA THR A 246 -50.43 19.35 3.94
C THR A 246 -49.07 19.76 3.34
N GLY A 247 -48.54 18.88 2.47
CA GLY A 247 -47.74 19.30 1.31
C GLY A 247 -46.35 18.69 1.20
N GLY A 248 -46.25 17.36 1.17
CA GLY A 248 -45.01 16.67 0.81
C GLY A 248 -44.69 16.86 -0.68
N GLN A 249 -43.76 17.77 -0.97
CA GLN A 249 -42.85 17.74 -2.12
C GLN A 249 -41.82 18.87 -1.97
N SER A 250 -40.83 18.71 -1.08
CA SER A 250 -39.55 19.42 -1.24
C SER A 250 -38.70 18.65 -2.24
N ALA A 251 -39.08 18.79 -3.50
CA ALA A 251 -38.19 18.53 -4.61
C ALA A 251 -37.09 19.60 -4.60
N VAL A 252 -35.85 19.13 -4.65
CA VAL A 252 -34.78 19.67 -5.50
C VAL A 252 -34.56 21.18 -5.34
N GLY A 253 -33.77 21.52 -4.33
CA GLY A 253 -33.19 22.84 -4.14
C GLY A 253 -31.79 22.75 -3.56
N SER A 254 -30.99 21.76 -4.00
CA SER A 254 -29.53 21.81 -3.79
C SER A 254 -28.96 22.79 -4.82
N ASP A 255 -29.25 24.05 -4.59
CA ASP A 255 -28.54 25.19 -5.15
C ASP A 255 -27.04 25.01 -4.90
N VAL A 256 -26.23 25.60 -5.76
CA VAL A 256 -24.78 25.40 -5.93
C VAL A 256 -23.99 25.71 -4.65
N GLN A 257 -24.08 24.85 -3.64
CA GLN A 257 -23.06 24.70 -2.62
C GLN A 257 -22.06 23.69 -3.16
N SER A 258 -20.80 24.11 -3.27
CA SER A 258 -19.67 23.23 -3.56
C SER A 258 -19.77 21.99 -2.67
N ASP A 259 -20.12 20.84 -3.26
CA ASP A 259 -20.09 19.58 -2.53
C ASP A 259 -18.61 19.24 -2.30
N LEU A 260 -18.09 19.66 -1.14
CA LEU A 260 -16.70 19.48 -0.74
C LEU A 260 -16.26 18.02 -0.82
N PHE A 261 -17.18 17.08 -0.60
CA PHE A 261 -16.91 15.66 -0.75
C PHE A 261 -16.70 15.29 -2.23
N GLU A 262 -17.57 15.77 -3.12
CA GLU A 262 -17.48 15.48 -4.57
C GLU A 262 -16.24 16.16 -5.19
N GLU A 263 -15.89 17.36 -4.76
CA GLU A 263 -14.65 18.05 -5.18
C GLU A 263 -13.41 17.26 -4.75
N ASN A 264 -13.35 16.87 -3.47
CA ASN A 264 -12.27 16.04 -2.95
C ASN A 264 -12.20 14.67 -3.65
N PHE A 265 -13.35 14.06 -3.94
CA PHE A 265 -13.43 12.78 -4.64
C PHE A 265 -12.89 12.89 -6.06
N LYS A 266 -13.30 13.93 -6.81
CA LYS A 266 -12.78 14.21 -8.16
C LYS A 266 -11.27 14.40 -8.13
N GLU A 267 -10.75 15.14 -7.14
CA GLU A 267 -9.31 15.31 -6.98
C GLU A 267 -8.61 13.98 -6.74
N LEU A 268 -9.10 13.14 -5.82
CA LEU A 268 -8.52 11.82 -5.55
C LEU A 268 -8.47 10.93 -6.80
N THR A 269 -9.49 11.00 -7.67
CA THR A 269 -9.54 10.18 -8.90
C THR A 269 -8.42 10.47 -9.89
N LYS A 270 -7.81 11.67 -9.84
CA LYS A 270 -6.66 12.03 -10.68
C LYS A 270 -5.40 11.27 -10.27
N TRP A 271 -5.29 10.94 -8.99
CA TRP A 271 -4.07 10.42 -8.38
C TRP A 271 -4.09 8.90 -8.20
N VAL A 272 -5.28 8.27 -8.15
CA VAL A 272 -5.41 6.85 -7.83
C VAL A 272 -6.51 6.15 -8.63
N ASP A 273 -6.28 4.86 -8.94
CA ASP A 273 -7.33 3.95 -9.38
C ASP A 273 -8.26 3.57 -8.22
N LEU A 274 -9.51 4.05 -8.31
CA LEU A 274 -10.58 3.78 -7.36
C LEU A 274 -11.03 2.31 -7.31
N LYS A 275 -10.64 1.48 -8.30
CA LYS A 275 -10.88 0.04 -8.28
C LYS A 275 -9.94 -0.69 -7.31
N SER A 276 -8.90 -0.03 -6.84
CA SER A 276 -8.01 -0.62 -5.83
C SER A 276 -8.73 -0.77 -4.49
N SER A 277 -8.47 -1.89 -3.81
CA SER A 277 -9.09 -2.24 -2.51
C SER A 277 -8.89 -1.15 -1.44
N LYS A 278 -7.81 -0.36 -1.55
CA LYS A 278 -7.44 0.69 -0.58
C LYS A 278 -8.43 1.86 -0.56
N TYR A 279 -8.92 2.30 -1.72
CA TYR A 279 -9.75 3.51 -1.85
C TYR A 279 -11.24 3.22 -2.10
N GLY A 280 -11.59 1.94 -2.29
CA GLY A 280 -12.96 1.51 -2.59
C GLY A 280 -14.01 1.92 -1.55
N THR A 281 -13.63 2.13 -0.27
CA THR A 281 -14.57 2.63 0.77
C THR A 281 -15.20 3.96 0.36
N LEU A 282 -14.39 4.88 -0.17
CA LEU A 282 -14.86 6.22 -0.50
C LEU A 282 -15.83 6.18 -1.69
N SER A 283 -15.57 5.29 -2.66
CA SER A 283 -16.50 5.02 -3.77
C SER A 283 -17.84 4.48 -3.26
N VAL A 284 -17.83 3.56 -2.29
CA VAL A 284 -19.07 3.05 -1.66
C VAL A 284 -19.84 4.17 -0.96
N LEU A 285 -19.15 5.04 -0.21
CA LEU A 285 -19.76 6.19 0.46
C LEU A 285 -20.39 7.17 -0.54
N ARG A 286 -19.69 7.47 -1.65
CA ARG A 286 -20.22 8.30 -2.74
C ARG A 286 -21.48 7.71 -3.34
N GLU A 287 -21.47 6.43 -3.69
CA GLU A 287 -22.65 5.76 -4.27
C GLU A 287 -23.83 5.73 -3.31
N ARG A 288 -23.58 5.60 -1.99
CA ARG A 288 -24.59 5.72 -0.94
C ARG A 288 -25.17 7.15 -0.90
N ARG A 289 -24.32 8.19 -0.93
CA ARG A 289 -24.75 9.60 -0.97
C ARG A 289 -25.64 9.90 -2.17
N CYS A 290 -25.36 9.27 -3.32
CA CYS A 290 -26.20 9.41 -4.51
C CYS A 290 -27.46 8.50 -4.52
N GLY A 291 -27.75 7.77 -3.45
CA GLY A 291 -28.90 6.85 -3.37
C GLY A 291 -28.77 5.57 -4.22
N ARG A 292 -27.60 5.30 -4.83
CA ARG A 292 -27.37 4.15 -5.71
C ARG A 292 -26.87 2.94 -4.93
N LEU A 293 -27.70 2.43 -4.02
CA LEU A 293 -27.33 1.35 -3.09
C LEU A 293 -26.91 0.04 -3.80
N GLY A 294 -27.52 -0.27 -4.95
CA GLY A 294 -27.12 -1.44 -5.75
C GLY A 294 -25.70 -1.34 -6.30
N THR A 295 -25.30 -0.15 -6.76
CA THR A 295 -23.93 0.12 -7.21
C THR A 295 -22.94 0.09 -6.04
N ALA A 296 -23.33 0.68 -4.90
CA ALA A 296 -22.53 0.63 -3.68
C ALA A 296 -22.23 -0.81 -3.24
N LEU A 297 -23.24 -1.69 -3.27
CA LEU A 297 -23.08 -3.11 -2.95
C LEU A 297 -22.18 -3.84 -3.95
N LYS A 298 -22.31 -3.52 -5.25
CA LYS A 298 -21.43 -4.08 -6.28
C LYS A 298 -19.97 -3.70 -6.04
N VAL A 299 -19.68 -2.43 -5.76
CA VAL A 299 -18.31 -1.96 -5.46
C VAL A 299 -17.78 -2.62 -4.18
N PHE A 300 -18.62 -2.74 -3.15
CA PHE A 300 -18.27 -3.42 -1.91
C PHE A 300 -17.94 -4.91 -2.13
N SER A 301 -18.71 -5.61 -2.97
CA SER A 301 -18.47 -7.03 -3.27
C SER A 301 -17.13 -7.31 -3.96
N VAL A 302 -16.67 -6.39 -4.82
CA VAL A 302 -15.36 -6.47 -5.48
C VAL A 302 -14.20 -6.32 -4.49
N ARG A 303 -14.44 -5.78 -3.30
CA ARG A 303 -13.41 -5.61 -2.26
C ARG A 303 -13.23 -6.85 -1.37
N ILE A 304 -14.26 -7.69 -1.26
CA ILE A 304 -14.25 -8.88 -0.39
C ILE A 304 -13.55 -10.08 -1.06
N ILE A 305 -13.45 -10.07 -2.40
CA ILE A 305 -12.85 -11.12 -3.22
C ILE A 305 -11.40 -10.76 -3.53
#